data_AF-A0A0P9HIS5-F1
#
_entry.id   AF-A0A0P9HIS5-F1
#
_cell.length_a   1.000
_cell.length_b   1.000
_cell.length_c   1.000
_cell.angle_alpha   90.00
_cell.angle_beta   90.00
_cell.angle_gamma   90.00
#
_symmetry.space_group_name_H-M   'P 1'
#
loop_
_entity.id
_entity.type
_entity.pdbx_description
1 polymer ?
#
loop_
_entity_poly.entity_id
_entity_poly.type
_entity_poly.pdbx_seq_one_letter_code
_entity_poly.pdbx_strand_id
1 'polypeptide(L)'
;GCVARSCAGDAKQVRELLKAAMSFNGTAVLDIISPCVTFNNHHDSTKSYDYGKEHEERIQDIQFIPKFNEVEVEYEEGEEQIVQMHDGPAIKLKKLDREYDPTNKWRAMELLEEARKKQEFVTGLIYINEQRKTLPEVMQMSETPLAALPDEKLRPTREAFAQVMAKL
;
A
#
# COMPACT_ATOMS: atom_id res chain seq x y z
N GLY A 1 6.48 -5.80 10.05
CA GLY A 1 5.78 -5.41 8.83
C GLY A 1 4.48 -4.75 9.23
N CYS A 2 4.06 -3.73 8.51
CA CYS A 2 2.83 -2.99 8.77
C CYS A 2 1.76 -3.38 7.74
N VAL A 3 0.55 -3.70 8.19
CA VAL A 3 -0.57 -4.09 7.33
C VAL A 3 -1.81 -3.31 7.77
N ALA A 4 -2.41 -2.59 6.85
CA ALA A 4 -3.61 -1.81 7.09
C ALA A 4 -4.55 -1.85 5.89
N ARG A 5 -5.83 -1.58 6.13
CA ARG A 5 -6.84 -1.47 5.09
C ARG A 5 -7.66 -0.21 5.30
N SER A 6 -8.07 0.46 4.22
CA SER A 6 -8.96 1.60 4.27
C SER A 6 -9.89 1.64 3.06
N CYS A 7 -10.77 2.63 3.02
CA CYS A 7 -11.64 2.94 1.89
C CYS A 7 -11.30 4.34 1.37
N ALA A 8 -11.22 4.53 0.06
CA ALA A 8 -10.95 5.83 -0.55
C ALA A 8 -11.93 6.91 -0.06
N GLY A 9 -13.18 6.53 0.22
CA GLY A 9 -14.20 7.42 0.77
C GLY A 9 -13.97 7.90 2.21
N ASP A 10 -13.06 7.29 2.98
CA ASP A 10 -12.63 7.76 4.32
C ASP A 10 -11.24 8.42 4.20
N ALA A 11 -11.19 9.59 3.58
CA ALA A 11 -9.94 10.31 3.32
C ALA A 11 -9.12 10.61 4.60
N LYS A 12 -9.80 10.82 5.74
CA LYS A 12 -9.16 11.05 7.04
C LYS A 12 -8.39 9.79 7.48
N GLN A 13 -9.04 8.62 7.46
CA GLN A 13 -8.39 7.37 7.83
C GLN A 13 -7.26 7.00 6.86
N VAL A 14 -7.48 7.15 5.54
CA VAL A 14 -6.44 6.90 4.52
C VAL A 14 -5.19 7.75 4.80
N ARG A 15 -5.37 9.05 5.09
CA ARG A 15 -4.26 9.96 5.38
C ARG A 15 -3.45 9.52 6.60
N GLU A 16 -4.11 9.15 7.70
CA GLU A 16 -3.39 8.74 8.91
C GLU A 16 -2.69 7.37 8.73
N LEU A 17 -3.32 6.43 8.02
CA LEU A 17 -2.69 5.14 7.70
C LEU A 17 -1.51 5.28 6.74
N LEU A 18 -1.56 6.21 5.79
CA LEU A 18 -0.42 6.54 4.93
C LEU A 18 0.76 7.07 5.73
N LYS A 19 0.54 8.00 6.67
CA LYS A 19 1.60 8.50 7.56
C LYS A 19 2.22 7.35 8.36
N ALA A 20 1.39 6.47 8.92
CA ALA A 20 1.86 5.30 9.66
C ALA A 20 2.70 4.35 8.78
N ALA A 21 2.23 4.06 7.57
CA ALA A 21 2.94 3.21 6.61
C ALA A 21 4.30 3.81 6.17
N MET A 22 4.35 5.11 5.91
CA MET A 22 5.59 5.81 5.54
C MET A 22 6.58 5.92 6.71
N SER A 23 6.08 6.02 7.93
CA SER A 23 6.91 6.11 9.14
C SER A 23 7.42 4.74 9.60
N PHE A 24 6.84 3.65 9.10
CA PHE A 24 7.20 2.29 9.50
C PHE A 24 8.57 1.90 8.92
N ASN A 25 9.52 1.56 9.79
CA ASN A 25 10.85 1.09 9.38
C ASN A 25 10.79 -0.36 8.87
N GLY A 26 10.35 -0.53 7.62
CA GLY A 26 10.30 -1.82 6.94
C GLY A 26 9.19 -1.85 5.90
N THR A 27 8.78 -3.06 5.51
CA THR A 27 7.72 -3.21 4.52
C THR A 27 6.34 -2.93 5.14
N ALA A 28 5.62 -1.99 4.55
CA ALA A 28 4.23 -1.69 4.83
C ALA A 28 3.33 -2.06 3.62
N VAL A 29 2.16 -2.62 3.90
CA VAL A 29 1.12 -2.94 2.91
C VAL A 29 -0.15 -2.21 3.33
N LEU A 30 -0.63 -1.31 2.45
CA LEU A 30 -1.86 -0.56 2.64
C LEU A 30 -2.84 -0.94 1.53
N ASP A 31 -3.92 -1.61 1.90
CA ASP A 31 -5.00 -2.02 1.00
C ASP A 31 -6.10 -0.93 1.00
N ILE A 32 -6.28 -0.20 -0.10
CA ILE A 32 -7.28 0.87 -0.20
C ILE A 32 -8.38 0.41 -1.14
N ILE A 33 -9.56 0.15 -0.57
CA ILE A 33 -10.77 -0.16 -1.34
C ILE A 33 -11.23 1.11 -2.03
N SER A 34 -11.24 1.12 -3.35
CA SER A 34 -11.76 2.24 -4.16
C SER A 34 -13.02 1.79 -4.91
N PRO A 35 -14.21 2.31 -4.56
CA PRO A 35 -15.48 1.99 -5.24
C PRO A 35 -15.59 2.44 -6.71
N CYS A 36 -14.54 3.06 -7.28
CA CYS A 36 -14.68 3.89 -8.46
C CYS A 36 -13.63 3.55 -9.53
N VAL A 37 -14.10 3.10 -10.70
CA VAL A 37 -13.30 2.94 -11.94
C VAL A 37 -12.86 4.28 -12.55
N THR A 38 -13.34 5.41 -12.02
CA THR A 38 -12.98 6.76 -12.51
C THR A 38 -11.66 7.26 -11.94
N PHE A 39 -11.16 6.68 -10.84
CA PHE A 39 -9.94 7.16 -10.20
C PHE A 39 -8.69 6.63 -10.90
N ASN A 40 -7.81 7.59 -11.24
CA ASN A 40 -6.63 7.52 -12.11
C ASN A 40 -6.88 7.75 -13.62
N ASN A 41 -8.06 8.25 -13.99
CA ASN A 41 -8.36 8.68 -15.35
C ASN A 41 -8.22 10.21 -15.54
N HIS A 42 -7.07 10.77 -15.18
CA HIS A 42 -6.72 12.18 -15.44
C HIS A 42 -5.80 12.23 -16.66
N HIS A 43 -5.95 13.21 -17.56
CA HIS A 43 -5.18 13.26 -18.82
C HIS A 43 -3.65 13.12 -18.63
N ASP A 44 -3.11 13.67 -17.55
CA ASP A 44 -1.67 13.59 -17.20
C ASP A 44 -1.22 12.23 -16.61
N SER A 45 -2.15 11.33 -16.28
CA SER A 45 -1.79 10.04 -15.69
C SER A 45 -1.38 9.03 -16.75
N THR A 46 -0.24 8.37 -16.53
CA THR A 46 0.23 7.26 -17.37
C THR A 46 -0.61 5.99 -17.26
N LYS A 47 -1.65 6.00 -16.42
CA LYS A 47 -2.65 4.93 -16.33
C LYS A 47 -4.06 5.45 -16.60
N SER A 48 -4.16 6.65 -17.18
CA SER A 48 -5.42 7.15 -17.69
C SER A 48 -5.78 6.45 -18.98
N TYR A 49 -7.07 6.51 -19.26
CA TYR A 49 -7.63 6.09 -20.53
C TYR A 49 -7.01 6.86 -21.70
N ASP A 50 -6.84 8.18 -21.56
CA ASP A 50 -6.26 9.03 -22.61
C ASP A 50 -4.83 8.59 -22.93
N TYR A 51 -4.01 8.33 -21.91
CA TYR A 51 -2.65 7.81 -22.08
C TYR A 51 -2.63 6.43 -22.73
N GLY A 52 -3.46 5.48 -22.27
CA GLY A 52 -3.55 4.14 -22.86
C GLY A 52 -4.00 4.14 -24.32
N LYS A 53 -4.89 5.08 -24.69
CA LYS A 53 -5.35 5.31 -26.06
C LYS A 53 -4.25 5.91 -26.95
N GLU A 54 -3.51 6.90 -26.46
CA GLU A 54 -2.40 7.53 -27.21
C GLU A 54 -1.20 6.59 -27.40
N HIS A 55 -1.02 5.61 -26.51
CA HIS A 55 0.12 4.70 -26.51
C HIS A 55 -0.20 3.29 -27.05
N GLU A 56 -1.28 3.17 -27.83
CA GLU A 56 -1.66 2.00 -28.64
C GLU A 56 -1.80 0.67 -27.89
N GLU A 57 -2.14 0.68 -26.59
CA GLU A 57 -2.69 -0.54 -26.00
C GLU A 57 -4.04 -0.83 -26.67
N ARG A 58 -4.19 -2.02 -27.28
CA ARG A 58 -5.41 -2.40 -28.01
C ARG A 58 -6.58 -2.59 -27.02
N ILE A 59 -7.31 -1.51 -26.75
CA ILE A 59 -8.54 -1.48 -25.94
C ILE A 59 -9.74 -1.20 -26.88
N GLN A 60 -10.01 -2.12 -27.81
CA GLN A 60 -11.17 -1.98 -28.71
C GLN A 60 -12.44 -2.40 -27.94
N ASP A 61 -12.96 -1.51 -27.09
CA ASP A 61 -14.34 -1.60 -26.59
C ASP A 61 -14.93 -0.18 -26.56
N ILE A 62 -16.07 0.04 -27.23
CA ILE A 62 -16.78 1.32 -27.17
C ILE A 62 -17.57 1.30 -25.86
N GLN A 63 -16.88 1.63 -24.77
CA GLN A 63 -17.46 1.60 -23.43
C GLN A 63 -17.74 3.03 -22.95
N PHE A 64 -19.01 3.33 -22.72
CA PHE A 64 -19.46 4.55 -22.06
C PHE A 64 -19.17 4.43 -20.55
N ILE A 65 -18.29 5.28 -20.03
CA ILE A 65 -17.99 5.36 -18.60
C ILE A 65 -18.81 6.53 -18.02
N PRO A 66 -19.93 6.28 -17.33
CA PRO A 66 -20.68 7.33 -16.65
C PRO A 66 -19.83 7.97 -15.55
N LYS A 67 -19.93 9.30 -15.43
CA LYS A 67 -19.34 10.03 -14.29
C LYS A 67 -20.15 9.72 -13.03
N PHE A 68 -19.48 9.20 -12.01
CA PHE A 68 -20.08 8.99 -10.69
C PHE A 68 -19.51 9.97 -9.66
N ASN A 69 -20.34 10.38 -8.71
CA ASN A 69 -19.89 11.19 -7.58
C ASN A 69 -19.10 10.34 -6.61
N GLU A 70 -18.08 10.91 -5.96
CA GLU A 70 -17.31 10.21 -4.95
C GLU A 70 -18.19 9.75 -3.77
N VAL A 71 -17.98 8.53 -3.30
CA VAL A 71 -18.68 7.99 -2.13
C VAL A 71 -17.88 8.34 -0.88
N GLU A 72 -18.22 9.45 -0.24
CA GLU A 72 -17.66 9.83 1.05
C GLU A 72 -18.29 8.99 2.17
N VAL A 73 -17.46 8.45 3.06
CA VAL A 73 -17.92 7.67 4.22
C VAL A 73 -17.25 8.17 5.49
N GLU A 74 -18.07 8.54 6.47
CA GLU A 74 -17.65 8.89 7.83
C GLU A 74 -18.46 8.02 8.80
N TYR A 75 -17.76 7.30 9.68
CA TYR A 75 -18.32 6.35 10.65
C TYR A 75 -17.30 6.16 11.79
N GLU A 76 -17.80 5.86 12.99
CA GLU A 76 -16.98 5.81 14.20
C GLU A 76 -16.21 4.48 14.31
N GLU A 77 -15.25 4.42 15.23
CA GLU A 77 -14.49 3.20 15.51
C GLU A 77 -15.39 2.09 16.07
N GLY A 78 -15.17 0.85 15.63
CA GLY A 78 -16.03 -0.29 15.96
C GLY A 78 -17.35 -0.37 15.17
N GLU A 79 -17.76 0.69 14.48
CA GLU A 79 -19.00 0.72 13.71
C GLU A 79 -18.89 0.04 12.34
N GLU A 80 -20.05 -0.39 11.84
CA GLU A 80 -20.23 -0.94 10.50
C GLU A 80 -20.96 0.05 9.61
N GLN A 81 -20.48 0.21 8.37
CA GLN A 81 -21.09 1.08 7.35
C GLN A 81 -21.32 0.27 6.08
N ILE A 82 -22.54 0.30 5.55
CA ILE A 82 -22.86 -0.33 4.26
C ILE A 82 -22.67 0.71 3.17
N VAL A 83 -21.80 0.42 2.21
CA VAL A 83 -21.46 1.32 1.10
C VAL A 83 -22.00 0.72 -0.19
N GLN A 84 -22.95 1.41 -0.81
CA GLN A 84 -23.50 1.03 -2.10
C GLN A 84 -22.50 1.42 -3.21
N MET A 85 -22.02 0.42 -3.95
CA MET A 85 -21.15 0.66 -5.10
C MET A 85 -21.96 1.21 -6.28
N HIS A 86 -21.34 2.05 -7.11
CA HIS A 86 -22.00 2.68 -8.26
C HIS A 86 -22.55 1.66 -9.28
N ASP A 87 -21.76 0.63 -9.57
CA ASP A 87 -22.07 -0.39 -10.59
C ASP A 87 -22.10 -1.83 -10.01
N GLY A 88 -22.40 -1.99 -8.72
CA GLY A 88 -22.19 -3.29 -8.06
C GLY A 88 -22.95 -3.53 -6.75
N PRO A 89 -22.68 -4.68 -6.09
CA PRO A 89 -23.27 -5.01 -4.80
C PRO A 89 -22.79 -4.05 -3.69
N ALA A 90 -23.58 -3.89 -2.64
CA ALA A 90 -23.14 -3.15 -1.47
C ALA A 90 -22.02 -3.90 -0.74
N ILE A 91 -21.00 -3.16 -0.29
CA ILE A 91 -19.94 -3.69 0.58
C ILE A 91 -20.20 -3.27 2.03
N LYS A 92 -19.86 -4.14 2.99
CA LYS A 92 -19.89 -3.78 4.41
C LYS A 92 -18.49 -3.44 4.88
N LEU A 93 -18.27 -2.18 5.26
CA LEU A 93 -17.05 -1.73 5.92
C LEU A 93 -17.22 -1.85 7.44
N LYS A 94 -16.17 -2.25 8.14
CA LYS A 94 -16.15 -2.30 9.61
C LYS A 94 -14.88 -1.66 10.14
N LYS A 95 -15.00 -0.55 10.87
CA LYS A 95 -13.82 0.11 11.44
C LYS A 95 -13.35 -0.71 12.64
N LEU A 96 -12.05 -0.94 12.74
CA LEU A 96 -11.48 -1.56 13.93
C LEU A 96 -11.81 -0.76 15.18
N ASP A 97 -12.01 -1.48 16.27
CA ASP A 97 -12.21 -0.91 17.60
C ASP A 97 -10.89 -0.28 18.08
N ARG A 98 -10.98 0.76 18.91
CA ARG A 98 -9.81 1.37 19.58
C ARG A 98 -9.05 0.40 20.46
N GLU A 99 -9.75 -0.57 21.04
CA GLU A 99 -9.15 -1.55 21.95
C GLU A 99 -8.43 -2.70 21.22
N TYR A 100 -8.50 -2.74 19.89
CA TYR A 100 -7.84 -3.78 19.11
C TYR A 100 -6.31 -3.67 19.20
N ASP A 101 -5.64 -4.74 19.62
CA ASP A 101 -4.18 -4.86 19.63
C ASP A 101 -3.64 -5.37 18.28
N PRO A 102 -2.96 -4.51 17.48
CA PRO A 102 -2.43 -4.88 16.17
C PRO A 102 -1.08 -5.61 16.25
N THR A 103 -0.51 -5.87 17.43
CA THR A 103 0.81 -6.51 17.55
C THR A 103 0.77 -8.04 17.48
N ASN A 104 -0.42 -8.63 17.66
CA ASN A 104 -0.62 -10.07 17.64
C ASN A 104 -0.98 -10.58 16.23
N LYS A 105 -0.02 -11.28 15.60
CA LYS A 105 -0.17 -11.83 14.25
C LYS A 105 -1.33 -12.82 14.12
N TRP A 106 -1.55 -13.66 15.13
CA TRP A 106 -2.61 -14.67 15.10
C TRP A 106 -3.98 -14.04 15.24
N ARG A 107 -4.11 -13.04 16.12
CA ARG A 107 -5.34 -12.28 16.27
C ARG A 107 -5.73 -11.54 14.99
N ALA A 108 -4.74 -10.98 14.28
CA ALA A 108 -4.96 -10.34 12.98
C ALA A 108 -5.47 -11.34 11.92
N MET A 109 -4.92 -12.56 11.87
CA MET A 109 -5.40 -13.59 10.95
C MET A 109 -6.82 -14.06 11.28
N GLU A 110 -7.11 -14.26 12.57
CA GLU A 110 -8.44 -14.65 13.04
C GLU A 110 -9.48 -13.58 12.70
N LEU A 111 -9.18 -12.31 13.00
CA LEU A 111 -9.99 -11.15 12.63
C LEU A 111 -10.33 -11.13 11.13
N LEU A 112 -9.32 -11.32 10.27
CA LEU A 112 -9.52 -11.33 8.83
C LEU A 112 -10.40 -12.50 8.36
N GLU A 113 -10.22 -13.67 8.95
CA GLU A 113 -11.03 -14.86 8.62
C GLU A 113 -12.48 -14.72 9.13
N GLU A 114 -12.69 -14.16 10.32
CA GLU A 114 -14.02 -13.84 10.85
C GLU A 114 -14.73 -12.82 9.97
N ALA A 115 -14.05 -11.74 9.59
CA ALA A 115 -14.59 -10.73 8.69
C ALA A 115 -14.96 -11.33 7.33
N ARG A 116 -14.12 -12.21 6.78
CA ARG A 116 -14.41 -12.94 5.53
C ARG A 116 -15.68 -13.79 5.64
N LYS A 117 -15.86 -14.52 6.76
CA LYS A 117 -17.09 -15.30 7.02
C LYS A 117 -18.34 -14.41 7.12
N LYS A 118 -18.20 -13.20 7.68
CA LYS A 118 -19.28 -12.20 7.79
C LYS A 118 -19.48 -11.35 6.54
N GLN A 119 -18.66 -11.54 5.50
CA GLN A 119 -18.66 -10.72 4.27
C GLN A 119 -18.41 -9.23 4.58
N GLU A 120 -17.47 -8.97 5.50
CA GLU A 120 -17.08 -7.66 5.98
C GLU A 120 -15.65 -7.30 5.55
N PHE A 121 -15.44 -6.04 5.19
CA PHE A 121 -14.14 -5.44 4.98
C PHE A 121 -13.74 -4.63 6.21
N VAL A 122 -12.82 -5.19 7.00
CA VAL A 122 -12.28 -4.50 8.17
C VAL A 122 -11.33 -3.39 7.76
N THR A 123 -11.52 -2.18 8.27
CA THR A 123 -10.68 -1.00 8.00
C THR A 123 -9.94 -0.55 9.26
N GLY A 124 -8.74 0.00 9.09
CA GLY A 124 -7.82 0.39 10.15
C GLY A 124 -6.47 -0.32 10.07
N LEU A 125 -5.67 -0.17 11.14
CA LEU A 125 -4.39 -0.85 11.30
C LEU A 125 -4.62 -2.30 11.75
N ILE A 126 -4.43 -3.25 10.84
CA ILE A 126 -4.73 -4.67 11.09
C ILE A 126 -3.57 -5.36 11.82
N TYR A 127 -2.33 -5.05 11.44
CA TYR A 127 -1.15 -5.65 12.04
C TYR A 127 0.07 -4.73 11.96
N ILE A 128 0.87 -4.70 13.03
CA ILE A 128 2.18 -4.07 13.04
C ILE A 128 3.19 -4.92 13.82
N ASN A 129 4.42 -4.95 13.32
CA ASN A 129 5.54 -5.58 14.01
C ASN A 129 6.83 -4.81 13.72
N GLU A 130 7.28 -4.08 14.73
CA GLU A 130 8.47 -3.23 14.73
C GLU A 130 9.75 -3.97 15.12
N GLN A 131 9.65 -5.20 15.63
CA GLN A 131 10.81 -5.98 16.09
C GLN A 131 11.55 -6.69 14.94
N ARG A 132 10.95 -6.75 13.75
CA ARG A 132 11.51 -7.47 12.61
C ARG A 132 12.56 -6.61 11.90
N LYS A 133 13.77 -7.14 11.78
CA LYS A 133 14.84 -6.52 11.00
C LYS A 133 14.42 -6.26 9.55
N THR A 134 14.88 -5.13 9.02
CA THR A 134 14.65 -4.75 7.62
C THR A 134 15.51 -5.59 6.67
N LEU A 135 15.16 -5.65 5.38
CA LEU A 135 15.98 -6.35 4.40
C LEU A 135 17.42 -5.79 4.32
N PRO A 136 17.64 -4.45 4.29
CA PRO A 136 18.99 -3.89 4.34
C PRO A 136 19.80 -4.33 5.57
N GLU A 137 19.17 -4.39 6.76
CA GLU A 137 19.84 -4.85 7.97
C GLU A 137 20.22 -6.33 7.91
N VAL A 138 19.33 -7.19 7.40
CA VAL A 138 19.60 -8.63 7.23
C VAL A 138 20.73 -8.84 6.22
N MET A 139 20.74 -8.06 5.14
CA MET A 139 21.74 -8.13 4.08
C MET A 139 23.04 -7.37 4.43
N GLN A 140 23.12 -6.77 5.62
CA GLN A 140 24.26 -5.95 6.07
C GLN A 140 24.66 -4.88 5.04
N MET A 141 23.66 -4.27 4.40
CA MET A 141 23.89 -3.21 3.43
C MET A 141 24.49 -1.98 4.12
N SER A 142 25.24 -1.18 3.36
CA SER A 142 25.76 0.09 3.86
C SER A 142 24.62 1.05 4.20
N GLU A 143 24.81 1.84 5.26
CA GLU A 143 23.86 2.90 5.63
C GLU A 143 23.76 3.98 4.54
N THR A 144 24.86 4.25 3.84
CA THR A 144 24.88 5.19 2.73
C THR A 144 24.35 4.51 1.45
N PRO A 145 23.34 5.09 0.78
CA PRO A 145 22.89 4.60 -0.52
C PRO A 145 24.03 4.61 -1.54
N LEU A 146 24.03 3.63 -2.45
CA LEU A 146 25.06 3.50 -3.50
C LEU A 146 25.22 4.79 -4.31
N ALA A 147 24.11 5.48 -4.61
CA ALA A 147 24.10 6.74 -5.36
C ALA A 147 24.72 7.94 -4.61
N ALA A 148 24.90 7.83 -3.29
CA ALA A 148 25.48 8.87 -2.44
C ALA A 148 26.88 8.51 -1.93
N LEU A 149 27.42 7.36 -2.34
CA LEU A 149 28.78 6.96 -2.00
C LEU A 149 29.79 7.71 -2.90
N PRO A 150 30.89 8.20 -2.35
CA PRO A 150 31.94 8.84 -3.14
C PRO A 150 32.76 7.80 -3.92
N ASP A 151 33.31 8.22 -5.06
CA ASP A 151 34.04 7.36 -6.01
C ASP A 151 35.17 6.56 -5.33
N GLU A 152 35.85 7.14 -4.34
CA GLU A 152 36.95 6.48 -3.63
C GLU A 152 36.49 5.28 -2.80
N LYS A 153 35.21 5.21 -2.40
CA LYS A 153 34.62 4.06 -1.72
C LYS A 153 34.01 3.05 -2.68
N LEU A 154 33.63 3.49 -3.89
CA LEU A 154 33.06 2.63 -4.93
C LEU A 154 34.12 1.90 -5.73
N ARG A 155 35.32 2.48 -5.85
CA ARG A 155 36.40 1.97 -6.68
C ARG A 155 37.66 1.72 -5.84
N PRO A 156 38.22 0.50 -5.84
CA PRO A 156 39.51 0.25 -5.20
C PRO A 156 40.64 1.00 -5.92
N THR A 157 41.71 1.33 -5.19
CA THR A 157 42.93 1.89 -5.80
C THR A 157 43.56 0.90 -6.78
N ARG A 158 44.40 1.38 -7.70
CA ARG A 158 45.08 0.50 -8.67
C ARG A 158 45.93 -0.56 -7.98
N GLU A 159 46.60 -0.19 -6.89
CA GLU A 159 47.44 -1.07 -6.09
C GLU A 159 46.59 -2.15 -5.40
N ALA A 160 45.48 -1.76 -4.76
CA ALA A 160 44.58 -2.69 -4.10
C ALA A 160 43.93 -3.66 -5.10
N PHE A 161 43.52 -3.15 -6.26
CA PHE A 161 42.97 -3.96 -7.35
C PHE A 161 43.98 -4.99 -7.86
N ALA A 162 45.23 -4.57 -8.12
CA ALA A 162 46.29 -5.45 -8.57
C ALA A 162 46.60 -6.56 -7.54
N GLN A 163 46.59 -6.24 -6.23
CA GLN A 163 46.78 -7.22 -5.17
C GLN A 163 45.66 -8.27 -5.09
N VAL A 164 44.40 -7.88 -5.34
CA VAL A 164 43.28 -8.83 -5.39
C VAL A 164 43.39 -9.73 -6.61
N MET A 165 43.68 -9.17 -7.79
CA MET A 165 43.82 -9.94 -9.03
C MET A 165 44.99 -10.93 -8.99
N ALA A 166 46.07 -10.62 -8.27
CA ALA A 166 47.20 -11.53 -8.10
C ALA A 166 46.92 -12.71 -7.12
N LYS A 167 45.81 -12.66 -6.38
CA LYS A 167 45.37 -13.71 -5.44
C LYS A 167 44.25 -14.60 -6.00
N LEU A 168 43.75 -14.29 -7.20
CA LEU A 168 42.79 -15.07 -7.97
C LEU A 168 43.54 -15.99 -8.94
#